data_AF-A0A7X7Z596-F1
#
_entry.id   AF-A0A7X7Z596-F1
#
_cell.length_a   1.000
_cell.length_b   1.000
_cell.length_c   1.000
_cell.angle_alpha   90.00
_cell.angle_beta   90.00
_cell.angle_gamma   90.00
#
_symmetry.space_group_name_H-M   'P 1'
#
loop_
_entity.id
_entity.type
_entity.pdbx_description
1 polymer ?
#
loop_
_entity_poly.entity_id
_entity_poly.type
_entity_poly.pdbx_seq_one_letter_code
_entity_poly.pdbx_strand_id
1 'polypeptide(L)'
;MNGRYSIDASTNRDEYSIVANVRYVKDSAIWASVFIISGVELARILITPDSIKLIDRIRESFFVEKTENLNSFLPLPLRFYSITDLLIPSLQVALNSKGSAKNISKNHTWISDNVFEMRLVAPEGLTKIGTVKDDGIFSGIRYVGSGFEIDMLYKNYKKAGNNYIPTKTMVRLRGKNKMKAQINCNKFEINIPVSMPFKIPRGYQKMVLNEGL
;
A
#
# COMPACT_ATOMS: atom_id res chain seq x y z
N MET A 1 -9.01 9.73 6.85
CA MET A 1 -9.21 9.82 5.39
C MET A 1 -10.26 8.81 4.97
N ASN A 2 -11.11 9.19 4.02
CA ASN A 2 -12.03 8.31 3.29
C ASN A 2 -11.77 8.50 1.80
N GLY A 3 -11.59 7.42 1.03
CA GLY A 3 -11.27 7.50 -0.39
C GLY A 3 -11.85 6.35 -1.20
N ARG A 4 -12.06 6.60 -2.49
CA ARG A 4 -12.51 5.62 -3.48
C ARG A 4 -11.43 5.46 -4.55
N TYR A 5 -11.02 4.22 -4.77
CA TYR A 5 -9.89 3.87 -5.61
C TYR A 5 -10.32 2.89 -6.69
N SER A 6 -9.88 3.10 -7.93
CA SER A 6 -9.88 2.07 -8.97
C SER A 6 -8.49 1.45 -9.04
N ILE A 7 -8.42 0.13 -9.13
CA ILE A 7 -7.17 -0.61 -9.15
C ILE A 7 -7.20 -1.56 -10.35
N ASP A 8 -6.26 -1.35 -11.27
CA ASP A 8 -5.99 -2.27 -12.37
C ASP A 8 -4.66 -2.96 -12.07
N ALA A 9 -4.68 -4.27 -11.86
CA ALA A 9 -3.51 -5.05 -11.51
C ALA A 9 -3.32 -6.22 -12.48
N SER A 10 -2.07 -6.53 -12.80
CA SER A 10 -1.69 -7.70 -13.57
C SER A 10 -0.58 -8.46 -12.88
N THR A 11 -0.72 -9.77 -12.86
CA THR A 11 0.30 -10.72 -12.42
C THR A 11 0.86 -11.46 -13.65
N ASN A 12 1.64 -12.51 -13.44
CA ASN A 12 2.07 -13.37 -14.54
C ASN A 12 0.93 -14.20 -15.16
N ARG A 13 -0.20 -14.36 -14.45
CA ARG A 13 -1.29 -15.27 -14.82
C ARG A 13 -2.59 -14.54 -15.11
N ASP A 14 -2.90 -13.58 -14.27
CA ASP A 14 -4.23 -12.98 -14.20
C ASP A 14 -4.17 -11.45 -14.23
N GLU A 15 -5.26 -10.87 -14.72
CA GLU A 15 -5.55 -9.44 -14.67
C GLU A 15 -6.79 -9.19 -13.81
N TYR A 16 -6.77 -8.09 -13.07
CA TYR A 16 -7.80 -7.73 -12.10
C TYR A 16 -8.12 -6.25 -12.23
N SER A 17 -9.40 -5.92 -12.42
CA SER A 17 -9.91 -4.55 -12.30
C SER A 17 -10.95 -4.50 -11.18
N ILE A 18 -10.61 -3.80 -10.10
CA ILE A 18 -11.44 -3.72 -8.88
C ILE A 18 -11.60 -2.27 -8.44
N VAL A 19 -12.62 -2.04 -7.62
CA VAL A 19 -12.85 -0.77 -6.93
C VAL A 19 -12.74 -0.99 -5.44
N ALA A 20 -12.05 -0.11 -4.73
CA ALA A 20 -11.94 -0.16 -3.28
C ALA A 20 -12.43 1.15 -2.65
N ASN A 21 -13.32 1.03 -1.66
CA ASN A 21 -13.58 2.12 -0.72
C ASN A 21 -12.64 1.93 0.47
N VAL A 22 -11.74 2.87 0.71
CA VAL A 22 -10.69 2.79 1.71
C VAL A 22 -10.84 3.90 2.73
N ARG A 23 -10.77 3.53 4.01
CA ARG A 23 -10.73 4.44 5.15
C ARG A 23 -9.41 4.25 5.86
N TYR A 24 -8.80 5.36 6.25
CA TYR A 24 -7.49 5.35 6.89
C TYR A 24 -7.48 6.31 8.08
N VAL A 25 -7.04 5.80 9.23
CA VAL A 25 -6.70 6.57 10.42
C VAL A 25 -5.21 6.37 10.66
N LYS A 26 -4.49 7.49 10.69
CA LYS A 26 -3.03 7.53 10.83
C LYS A 26 -2.59 6.70 12.04
N ASP A 27 -1.58 5.85 11.82
CA ASP A 27 -0.93 4.99 12.81
C ASP A 27 -1.87 4.02 13.56
N SER A 28 -3.13 3.87 13.10
CA SER A 28 -4.16 3.11 13.79
C SER A 28 -4.77 2.03 12.91
N ALA A 29 -5.37 2.38 11.78
CA ALA A 29 -6.10 1.39 10.98
C ALA A 29 -6.28 1.79 9.51
N ILE A 30 -6.26 0.79 8.65
CA ILE A 30 -6.73 0.84 7.26
C ILE A 30 -7.92 -0.11 7.17
N TRP A 31 -9.06 0.41 6.73
CA TRP A 31 -10.24 -0.40 6.44
C TRP A 31 -10.53 -0.29 4.96
N ALA A 32 -10.78 -1.41 4.28
CA ALA A 32 -11.06 -1.43 2.86
C ALA A 32 -12.24 -2.36 2.56
N SER A 33 -13.14 -1.90 1.70
CA SER A 33 -14.20 -2.70 1.09
C SER A 33 -13.93 -2.78 -0.40
N VAL A 34 -13.73 -3.99 -0.92
CA VAL A 34 -13.30 -4.27 -2.27
C VAL A 34 -14.47 -4.81 -3.07
N PHE A 35 -14.66 -4.28 -4.28
CA PHE A 35 -15.77 -4.56 -5.17
C PHE A 35 -15.26 -4.87 -6.57
N ILE A 36 -15.98 -5.70 -7.31
CA ILE A 36 -15.89 -5.68 -8.78
C ILE A 36 -16.63 -4.46 -9.34
N ILE A 37 -16.37 -4.12 -10.59
CA ILE A 37 -16.93 -2.94 -11.26
C ILE A 37 -18.47 -2.97 -11.28
N SER A 38 -19.10 -4.15 -11.29
CA SER A 38 -20.57 -4.30 -11.20
C SER A 38 -21.17 -3.99 -9.82
N GLY A 39 -20.35 -3.71 -8.81
CA GLY A 39 -20.80 -3.27 -7.47
C GLY A 39 -20.93 -4.38 -6.43
N VAL A 40 -20.62 -5.64 -6.77
CA VAL A 40 -20.61 -6.75 -5.80
C VAL A 40 -19.36 -6.67 -4.92
N GLU A 41 -19.55 -6.66 -3.59
CA GLU A 41 -18.44 -6.66 -2.62
C GLU A 41 -17.79 -8.06 -2.60
N LEU A 42 -16.51 -8.14 -2.96
CA LEU A 42 -15.73 -9.38 -2.94
C LEU A 42 -15.08 -9.64 -1.59
N ALA A 43 -14.56 -8.58 -0.97
CA ALA A 43 -13.78 -8.70 0.24
C ALA A 43 -13.88 -7.46 1.12
N ARG A 44 -13.71 -7.67 2.42
CA ARG A 44 -13.52 -6.60 3.40
C ARG A 44 -12.25 -6.85 4.19
N ILE A 45 -11.43 -5.82 4.32
CA ILE A 45 -10.12 -5.90 4.95
C ILE A 45 -10.05 -4.85 6.06
N LEU A 46 -9.53 -5.24 7.21
CA LEU A 46 -9.13 -4.33 8.29
C LEU A 46 -7.69 -4.65 8.66
N ILE A 47 -6.82 -3.66 8.51
CA ILE A 47 -5.39 -3.76 8.81
C ILE A 47 -5.11 -2.76 9.92
N THR A 48 -4.38 -3.22 10.92
CA THR A 48 -3.88 -2.46 12.07
C THR A 48 -2.38 -2.71 12.17
N PRO A 49 -1.63 -1.97 13.00
CA PRO A 49 -0.20 -2.25 13.20
C PRO A 49 0.09 -3.70 13.62
N ASP A 50 -0.81 -4.30 14.41
CA ASP A 50 -0.65 -5.60 15.06
C ASP A 50 -1.38 -6.75 14.35
N SER A 51 -2.49 -6.45 13.66
CA SER A 51 -3.31 -7.49 13.03
C SER A 51 -3.83 -7.14 11.63
N ILE A 52 -4.15 -8.19 10.89
CA ILE A 52 -4.94 -8.15 9.67
C ILE A 52 -6.18 -9.02 9.83
N LYS A 53 -7.30 -8.53 9.32
CA LYS A 53 -8.57 -9.26 9.27
C LYS A 53 -9.11 -9.14 7.85
N LEU A 54 -9.54 -10.25 7.29
CA LEU A 54 -10.16 -10.29 5.96
C LEU A 54 -11.42 -11.14 6.02
N ILE A 55 -12.46 -10.65 5.35
CA ILE A 55 -13.68 -11.41 5.02
C ILE A 55 -13.66 -11.60 3.50
N ASP A 56 -13.68 -12.84 3.04
CA ASP A 56 -13.88 -13.24 1.65
C ASP A 56 -15.37 -13.57 1.48
N ARG A 57 -16.08 -12.72 0.71
CA ARG A 57 -17.52 -12.87 0.52
C ARG A 57 -17.88 -13.87 -0.56
N ILE A 58 -16.93 -14.24 -1.41
CA ILE A 58 -17.14 -15.24 -2.47
C ILE A 58 -17.13 -16.63 -1.85
N ARG A 59 -16.16 -16.88 -0.97
CA ARG A 59 -15.98 -18.18 -0.31
C ARG A 59 -16.69 -18.30 1.03
N GLU A 60 -17.43 -17.27 1.43
CA GLU A 60 -18.07 -17.17 2.74
C GLU A 60 -17.11 -17.52 3.88
N SER A 61 -15.92 -16.92 3.83
CA SER A 61 -14.84 -17.26 4.75
C SER A 61 -14.15 -16.01 5.29
N PHE A 62 -13.37 -16.18 6.34
CA PHE A 62 -12.61 -15.08 6.95
C PHE A 62 -11.28 -15.57 7.50
N PHE A 63 -10.31 -14.67 7.62
CA PHE A 63 -9.11 -14.93 8.41
C PHE A 63 -8.80 -13.73 9.31
N VAL A 64 -8.10 -14.01 10.41
CA VAL A 64 -7.61 -13.03 11.37
C VAL A 64 -6.22 -13.48 11.77
N GLU A 65 -5.21 -12.64 11.50
CA GLU A 65 -3.81 -12.95 11.76
C GLU A 65 -3.05 -11.77 12.33
N LYS A 66 -1.94 -12.05 13.01
CA LYS A 66 -0.95 -11.03 13.37
C LYS A 66 -0.19 -10.58 12.12
N THR A 67 0.16 -9.29 12.05
CA THR A 67 0.92 -8.75 10.92
C THR A 67 2.28 -9.42 10.74
N GLU A 68 2.90 -9.90 11.82
CA GLU A 68 4.15 -10.67 11.83
C GLU A 68 4.04 -11.99 11.03
N ASN A 69 2.85 -12.61 11.03
CA ASN A 69 2.59 -13.88 10.34
C ASN A 69 2.35 -13.69 8.83
N LEU A 70 2.13 -12.46 8.37
CA LEU A 70 1.77 -12.20 6.96
C LEU A 70 2.89 -12.47 5.97
N ASN A 71 4.15 -12.41 6.41
CA ASN A 71 5.30 -12.71 5.56
C ASN A 71 5.25 -14.14 5.00
N SER A 72 4.50 -15.05 5.65
CA SER A 72 4.30 -16.42 5.20
C SER A 72 3.26 -16.57 4.08
N PHE A 73 2.43 -15.54 3.84
CA PHE A 73 1.25 -15.64 2.96
C PHE A 73 1.24 -14.67 1.79
N LEU A 74 1.87 -13.50 1.95
CA LEU A 74 2.10 -12.56 0.85
C LEU A 74 3.60 -12.52 0.59
N PRO A 75 4.07 -12.65 -0.67
CA PRO A 75 5.49 -12.64 -1.04
C PRO A 75 6.13 -11.25 -0.91
N LEU A 76 5.58 -10.40 -0.04
CA LEU A 76 5.92 -9.01 0.17
C LEU A 76 5.98 -8.78 1.69
N PRO A 77 7.01 -8.11 2.21
CA PRO A 77 7.01 -7.64 3.60
C PRO A 77 6.05 -6.44 3.72
N LEU A 78 4.76 -6.73 3.55
CA LEU A 78 3.65 -5.80 3.71
C LEU A 78 3.44 -5.58 5.20
N ARG A 79 4.26 -4.70 5.75
CA ARG A 79 3.99 -4.10 7.05
C ARG A 79 2.90 -3.03 6.87
N PHE A 80 2.20 -2.71 7.96
CA PHE A 80 1.16 -1.67 7.98
C PHE A 80 1.59 -0.40 7.22
N TYR A 81 2.80 0.11 7.52
CA TYR A 81 3.33 1.32 6.88
C TYR A 81 3.65 1.17 5.38
N SER A 82 4.04 -0.02 4.93
CA SER A 82 4.25 -0.27 3.49
C SER A 82 2.93 -0.22 2.73
N ILE A 83 1.82 -0.63 3.35
CA ILE A 83 0.48 -0.54 2.75
C ILE A 83 -0.01 0.91 2.76
N THR A 84 0.25 1.66 3.84
CA THR A 84 -0.11 3.08 3.87
C THR A 84 0.55 3.88 2.76
N ASP A 85 1.78 3.53 2.35
CA ASP A 85 2.49 4.22 1.28
C ASP A 85 1.83 4.07 -0.11
N LEU A 86 0.93 3.10 -0.30
CA LEU A 86 0.11 3.03 -1.52
C LEU A 86 -0.87 4.20 -1.62
N LEU A 87 -1.31 4.71 -0.47
CA LEU A 87 -2.33 5.73 -0.31
C LEU A 87 -1.74 7.11 -0.08
N ILE A 88 -0.80 7.19 0.87
CA ILE A 88 -0.16 8.41 1.34
C ILE A 88 1.32 8.10 1.54
N PRO A 89 2.21 8.56 0.63
CA PRO A 89 3.63 8.29 0.76
C PRO A 89 4.18 8.96 2.01
N SER A 90 4.93 8.20 2.78
CA SER A 90 5.56 8.69 4.00
C SER A 90 6.96 8.11 4.15
N LEU A 91 7.82 8.77 4.92
CA LEU A 91 9.13 8.23 5.29
C LEU A 91 9.10 7.50 6.63
N GLN A 92 8.05 6.73 6.90
CA GLN A 92 7.99 5.92 8.11
C GLN A 92 8.62 4.55 7.84
N VAL A 93 9.63 4.18 8.64
CA VAL A 93 10.22 2.82 8.75
C VAL A 93 10.53 2.56 10.21
N ALA A 94 10.59 1.28 10.60
CA ALA A 94 10.83 0.78 11.94
C ALA A 94 11.74 1.65 12.82
N LEU A 95 11.37 1.73 14.11
CA LEU A 95 12.22 2.22 15.19
C LEU A 95 13.59 1.52 15.05
N ASN A 96 14.68 2.30 14.97
CA ASN A 96 16.08 1.84 14.79
C ASN A 96 16.63 1.73 13.35
N SER A 97 15.94 2.26 12.33
CA SER A 97 16.54 2.36 10.99
C SER A 97 17.71 3.35 10.92
N LYS A 98 18.76 3.01 10.18
CA LYS A 98 19.86 3.94 9.85
C LYS A 98 19.50 4.69 8.56
N GLY A 99 19.57 6.01 8.61
CA GLY A 99 19.20 6.89 7.50
C GLY A 99 20.39 7.57 6.82
N SER A 100 20.29 7.76 5.51
CA SER A 100 21.15 8.67 4.76
C SER A 100 20.36 9.43 3.71
N ALA A 101 20.81 10.65 3.38
CA ALA A 101 20.24 11.46 2.32
C ALA A 101 21.34 11.81 1.30
N LYS A 102 21.02 11.69 0.01
CA LYS A 102 21.92 12.06 -1.08
C LYS A 102 21.15 12.84 -2.13
N ASN A 103 21.70 13.96 -2.59
CA ASN A 103 21.18 14.67 -3.76
C ASN A 103 21.53 13.88 -5.03
N ILE A 104 20.54 13.67 -5.88
CA ILE A 104 20.69 13.00 -7.17
C ILE A 104 20.25 13.97 -8.27
N SER A 105 21.11 14.93 -8.59
CA SER A 105 20.97 15.70 -9.82
C SER A 105 21.37 14.80 -11.00
N LYS A 106 20.42 14.13 -11.65
CA LYS A 106 20.67 13.55 -12.98
C LYS A 106 20.62 14.69 -14.00
N ASN A 107 21.78 15.24 -14.32
CA ASN A 107 21.97 15.96 -15.59
C ASN A 107 21.80 14.96 -16.73
N HIS A 108 20.58 14.79 -17.24
CA HIS A 108 20.28 14.39 -18.63
C HIS A 108 18.80 14.68 -18.91
N THR A 109 18.60 15.74 -19.70
CA THR A 109 17.44 16.00 -20.58
C THR A 109 16.02 15.95 -19.96
N TRP A 110 15.49 17.15 -19.68
CA TRP A 110 14.07 17.53 -19.48
C TRP A 110 13.41 17.37 -18.11
N ILE A 111 14.15 17.27 -17.01
CA ILE A 111 13.60 17.50 -15.66
C ILE A 111 14.56 18.41 -14.88
N SER A 112 14.13 19.64 -14.61
CA SER A 112 14.86 20.69 -13.90
C SER A 112 14.70 20.63 -12.36
N ASP A 113 14.19 19.53 -11.82
CA ASP A 113 13.91 19.44 -10.39
C ASP A 113 15.12 18.76 -9.71
N ASN A 114 15.72 19.37 -8.69
CA ASN A 114 16.61 18.56 -7.85
C ASN A 114 15.74 17.53 -7.12
N VAL A 115 16.33 16.35 -6.94
CA VAL A 115 15.68 15.22 -6.31
C VAL A 115 16.61 14.67 -5.25
N PHE A 116 16.06 14.39 -4.08
CA PHE A 116 16.77 13.78 -2.97
C PHE A 116 16.35 12.32 -2.84
N GLU A 117 17.33 11.43 -2.71
CA GLU A 117 17.09 10.08 -2.25
C GLU A 117 17.36 10.00 -0.75
N MET A 118 16.36 9.55 -0.02
CA MET A 118 16.44 9.21 1.39
C MET A 118 16.41 7.69 1.53
N ARG A 119 17.47 7.10 2.06
CA ARG A 119 17.57 5.66 2.26
C ARG A 119 17.44 5.34 3.74
N LEU A 120 16.55 4.41 4.06
CA LEU A 120 16.37 3.83 5.39
C LEU A 120 16.58 2.32 5.32
N VAL A 121 17.48 1.79 6.14
CA VAL A 121 17.76 0.34 6.22
C VAL A 121 17.23 -0.19 7.54
N ALA A 122 16.30 -1.14 7.47
CA ALA A 122 15.75 -1.83 8.64
C ALA A 122 16.62 -3.05 9.02
N PRO A 123 16.64 -3.46 10.31
CA PRO A 123 17.48 -4.56 10.81
C PRO A 123 17.27 -5.89 10.06
N GLU A 124 16.06 -6.16 9.59
CA GLU A 124 15.71 -7.35 8.82
C GLU A 124 16.21 -7.35 7.36
N GLY A 125 17.07 -6.40 6.97
CA GLY A 125 17.62 -6.31 5.60
C GLY A 125 16.67 -5.67 4.58
N LEU A 126 15.51 -5.18 5.01
CA LEU A 126 14.61 -4.39 4.17
C LEU A 126 15.13 -2.95 4.07
N THR A 127 15.36 -2.50 2.83
CA THR A 127 15.72 -1.10 2.54
C THR A 127 14.53 -0.37 1.92
N LYS A 128 14.16 0.77 2.49
CA LYS A 128 13.23 1.73 1.90
C LYS A 128 14.01 2.90 1.33
N ILE A 129 13.72 3.28 0.10
CA ILE A 129 14.32 4.44 -0.57
C ILE A 129 13.16 5.36 -0.96
N GLY A 130 13.11 6.55 -0.38
CA GLY A 130 12.19 7.61 -0.75
C GLY A 130 12.86 8.56 -1.72
N THR A 131 12.19 8.87 -2.82
CA THR A 131 12.62 9.87 -3.80
C THR A 131 11.73 11.09 -3.63
N VAL A 132 12.33 12.22 -3.26
CA VAL A 132 11.63 13.45 -2.86
C VAL A 132 12.09 14.60 -3.74
N LYS A 133 11.15 15.39 -4.25
CA LYS A 133 11.42 16.63 -4.98
C LYS A 133 11.80 17.77 -4.03
N ASP A 134 12.32 18.87 -4.57
CA ASP A 134 12.68 20.08 -3.81
C ASP A 134 11.52 20.70 -3.01
N ASP A 135 10.28 20.51 -3.46
CA ASP A 135 9.06 20.94 -2.77
C ASP A 135 8.65 20.03 -1.60
N GLY A 136 9.42 18.96 -1.33
CA GLY A 136 9.13 17.98 -0.30
C GLY A 136 8.14 16.89 -0.72
N ILE A 137 7.68 16.88 -1.98
CA ILE A 137 6.73 15.88 -2.49
C ILE A 137 7.46 14.61 -2.93
N PHE A 138 6.98 13.45 -2.47
CA PHE A 138 7.48 12.15 -2.92
C PHE A 138 7.14 11.91 -4.38
N SER A 139 8.14 11.63 -5.21
CA SER A 139 7.93 11.14 -6.59
C SER A 139 7.91 9.62 -6.66
N GLY A 140 8.54 8.94 -5.70
CA GLY A 140 8.50 7.49 -5.60
C GLY A 140 9.01 6.95 -4.26
N ILE A 141 8.64 5.71 -3.99
CA ILE A 141 9.18 4.89 -2.90
C ILE A 141 9.59 3.55 -3.51
N ARG A 142 10.77 3.08 -3.12
CA ARG A 142 11.26 1.75 -3.46
C ARG A 142 11.54 0.94 -2.21
N TYR A 143 11.06 -0.29 -2.19
CA TYR A 143 11.45 -1.29 -1.21
C TYR A 143 12.36 -2.32 -1.87
N VAL A 144 13.50 -2.61 -1.22
CA VAL A 144 14.44 -3.66 -1.63
C VAL A 144 14.61 -4.63 -0.47
N GLY A 145 14.31 -5.90 -0.69
CA GLY A 145 14.56 -6.96 0.28
C GLY A 145 15.21 -8.18 -0.37
N SER A 146 15.30 -9.28 0.38
CA SER A 146 15.93 -10.50 -0.14
C SER A 146 15.08 -11.12 -1.26
N GLY A 147 15.57 -11.03 -2.51
CA GLY A 147 14.95 -11.65 -3.68
C GLY A 147 13.75 -10.90 -4.29
N PHE A 148 13.44 -9.69 -3.83
CA PHE A 148 12.37 -8.88 -4.41
C PHE A 148 12.64 -7.37 -4.33
N GLU A 149 11.94 -6.63 -5.18
CA GLU A 149 11.91 -5.17 -5.19
C GLU A 149 10.50 -4.67 -5.52
N ILE A 150 10.04 -3.64 -4.81
CA ILE A 150 8.78 -2.96 -5.08
C ILE A 150 9.07 -1.51 -5.43
N ASP A 151 8.75 -1.08 -6.64
CA ASP A 151 8.72 0.33 -7.01
C ASP A 151 7.29 0.86 -6.89
N MET A 152 7.15 2.02 -6.25
CA MET A 152 5.93 2.83 -6.22
C MET A 152 6.25 4.20 -6.80
N LEU A 153 5.51 4.62 -7.82
CA LEU A 153 5.65 5.91 -8.48
C LEU A 153 4.36 6.71 -8.31
N TYR A 154 4.50 7.93 -7.78
CA TYR A 154 3.37 8.79 -7.44
C TYR A 154 3.22 9.91 -8.45
N LYS A 155 1.99 10.16 -8.90
CA LYS A 155 1.65 11.20 -9.86
C LYS A 155 0.34 11.89 -9.49
N ASN A 156 0.12 13.04 -10.12
CA ASN A 156 -1.12 13.79 -10.08
C ASN A 156 -1.53 14.16 -8.65
N TYR A 157 -0.62 14.78 -7.89
CA TYR A 157 -0.93 15.21 -6.54
C TYR A 157 -2.05 16.24 -6.51
N LYS A 158 -2.97 16.08 -5.57
CA LYS A 158 -3.99 17.08 -5.25
C LYS A 158 -3.81 17.57 -3.83
N LYS A 159 -3.91 18.89 -3.66
CA LYS A 159 -3.91 19.52 -2.34
C LYS A 159 -5.22 19.21 -1.62
N ALA A 160 -5.13 18.87 -0.34
CA ALA A 160 -6.26 18.80 0.57
C ALA A 160 -5.82 19.28 1.95
N GLY A 161 -6.41 20.41 2.40
CA GLY A 161 -5.89 21.14 3.56
C GLY A 161 -4.40 21.46 3.37
N ASN A 162 -3.58 21.02 4.34
CA ASN A 162 -2.12 21.17 4.32
C ASN A 162 -1.38 19.95 3.75
N ASN A 163 -2.11 18.94 3.26
CA ASN A 163 -1.53 17.71 2.74
C ASN A 163 -1.61 17.66 1.21
N TYR A 164 -0.68 16.94 0.60
CA TYR A 164 -0.72 16.59 -0.82
C TYR A 164 -0.92 15.08 -0.95
N ILE A 165 -1.96 14.68 -1.68
CA ILE A 165 -2.32 13.27 -1.85
C ILE A 165 -2.14 12.89 -3.31
N PRO A 166 -1.39 11.83 -3.65
CA PRO A 166 -1.26 11.39 -5.02
C PRO A 166 -2.58 10.78 -5.48
N THR A 167 -3.07 11.18 -6.65
CA THR A 167 -4.27 10.54 -7.22
C THR A 167 -3.94 9.40 -8.17
N LYS A 168 -2.66 9.14 -8.44
CA LYS A 168 -2.20 8.00 -9.22
C LYS A 168 -0.94 7.40 -8.61
N THR A 169 -1.00 6.13 -8.26
CA THR A 169 0.15 5.33 -7.80
C THR A 169 0.36 4.16 -8.75
N MET A 170 1.54 4.07 -9.35
CA MET A 170 1.94 2.91 -10.15
C MET A 170 2.86 2.03 -9.32
N VAL A 171 2.51 0.76 -9.18
CA VAL A 171 3.25 -0.23 -8.40
C VAL A 171 3.85 -1.26 -9.34
N ARG A 172 5.11 -1.62 -9.10
CA ARG A 172 5.77 -2.73 -9.79
C ARG A 172 6.53 -3.59 -8.78
N LEU A 173 6.12 -4.84 -8.65
CA LEU A 173 6.84 -5.88 -7.93
C LEU A 173 7.72 -6.66 -8.91
N ARG A 174 9.01 -6.75 -8.57
CA ARG A 174 10.01 -7.62 -9.20
C ARG A 174 10.48 -8.68 -8.19
N GLY A 175 10.76 -9.89 -8.66
CA GLY A 175 11.21 -11.01 -7.83
C GLY A 175 10.73 -12.33 -8.41
N LYS A 176 10.57 -13.35 -7.56
CA LYS A 176 9.98 -14.65 -7.93
C LYS A 176 8.58 -14.47 -8.52
N ASN A 177 7.76 -13.66 -7.85
CA ASN A 177 6.45 -13.24 -8.33
C ASN A 177 6.54 -11.83 -8.89
N LYS A 178 5.93 -11.59 -10.05
CA LYS A 178 5.89 -10.26 -10.68
C LYS A 178 4.44 -9.76 -10.68
N MET A 179 4.29 -8.48 -10.38
CA MET A 179 3.00 -7.80 -10.40
C MET A 179 3.19 -6.37 -10.86
N LYS A 180 2.24 -5.85 -11.61
CA LYS A 180 2.09 -4.43 -11.89
C LYS A 180 0.71 -4.00 -11.41
N ALA A 181 0.58 -2.82 -10.83
CA ALA A 181 -0.72 -2.25 -10.51
C ALA A 181 -0.74 -0.75 -10.80
N GLN A 182 -1.87 -0.25 -11.25
CA GLN A 182 -2.18 1.16 -11.30
C GLN A 182 -3.35 1.42 -10.36
N ILE A 183 -3.11 2.26 -9.35
CA ILE A 183 -4.09 2.65 -8.35
C ILE A 183 -4.45 4.11 -8.61
N ASN A 184 -5.71 4.37 -8.92
CA ASN A 184 -6.23 5.71 -9.16
C ASN A 184 -7.16 6.11 -8.01
N CYS A 185 -6.83 7.19 -7.29
CA CYS A 185 -7.72 7.77 -6.29
C CYS A 185 -8.74 8.68 -6.97
N ASN A 186 -9.97 8.20 -7.11
CA ASN A 186 -11.03 8.88 -7.85
C ASN A 186 -11.66 10.00 -7.01
N LYS A 187 -11.81 9.76 -5.70
CA LYS A 187 -12.35 10.72 -4.73
C LYS A 187 -11.70 10.48 -3.38
N PHE A 188 -11.44 11.55 -2.63
CA PHE A 188 -10.99 11.44 -1.25
C PHE A 188 -11.41 12.64 -0.41
N GLU A 189 -11.54 12.41 0.89
CA GLU A 189 -11.80 13.38 1.95
C GLU A 189 -10.84 13.09 3.12
N ILE A 190 -10.22 14.13 3.66
CA ILE A 190 -9.26 14.02 4.77
C ILE A 190 -9.79 14.72 6.01
N ASN A 191 -9.19 14.44 7.17
CA ASN A 191 -9.51 15.08 8.45
C ASN A 191 -10.99 14.97 8.86
N ILE A 192 -11.66 13.92 8.40
CA ILE A 192 -13.03 13.58 8.81
C ILE A 192 -13.02 12.36 9.74
N PRO A 193 -13.96 12.26 10.69
CA PRO A 193 -14.21 11.02 11.40
C PRO A 193 -14.67 9.94 10.43
N VAL A 194 -14.22 8.71 10.65
CA VAL A 194 -14.59 7.56 9.82
C VAL A 194 -14.96 6.38 10.71
N SER A 195 -16.06 5.72 10.38
CA SER A 195 -16.43 4.44 11.00
C SER A 195 -15.68 3.30 10.30
N MET A 196 -15.33 2.22 11.01
CA MET A 196 -14.65 1.05 10.43
C MET A 196 -15.36 -0.26 10.84
N PRO A 197 -16.62 -0.46 10.42
CA PRO A 197 -17.38 -1.61 10.85
C PRO A 197 -16.79 -2.89 10.27
N PHE A 198 -16.47 -3.84 11.15
CA PHE A 198 -15.94 -5.14 10.76
C PHE A 198 -16.60 -6.21 11.63
N LYS A 199 -17.71 -6.76 11.14
CA LYS A 199 -18.45 -7.85 11.77
C LYS A 199 -18.41 -9.05 10.84
N ILE A 200 -17.87 -10.16 11.34
CA ILE A 200 -17.86 -11.43 10.61
C ILE A 200 -19.32 -11.91 10.48
N PRO A 201 -19.82 -12.19 9.27
CA PRO A 201 -21.17 -12.71 9.10
C PRO A 201 -21.34 -14.07 9.76
N ARG A 202 -22.56 -14.37 10.23
CA ARG A 202 -22.88 -15.68 10.78
C ARG A 202 -22.76 -16.73 9.66
N GLY A 203 -22.15 -17.88 9.98
CA GLY A 203 -21.97 -18.99 9.03
C GLY A 203 -20.66 -18.95 8.26
N TYR A 204 -19.92 -17.84 8.27
CA TYR A 204 -18.64 -17.77 7.58
C TYR A 204 -17.59 -18.66 8.27
N GLN A 205 -16.78 -19.34 7.47
CA GLN A 205 -15.76 -20.27 7.97
C GLN A 205 -14.42 -19.58 8.19
N LYS A 206 -13.77 -19.89 9.32
CA LYS A 206 -12.40 -19.42 9.55
C LYS A 206 -11.45 -20.19 8.63
N MET A 207 -10.74 -19.47 7.77
CA MET A 207 -9.64 -20.05 7.00
C MET A 207 -8.50 -20.41 7.95
N VAL A 208 -8.07 -21.66 7.89
CA VAL A 208 -6.78 -22.06 8.45
C VAL A 208 -5.76 -21.83 7.34
N LEU A 209 -4.84 -20.92 7.58
CA LEU A 209 -3.79 -20.62 6.63
C LEU A 209 -2.76 -21.77 6.68
N ASN A 210 -2.98 -22.81 5.87
CA ASN A 210 -2.00 -23.84 5.61
C ASN A 210 -1.03 -23.35 4.53
N GLU A 211 0.22 -23.81 4.58
CA GLU A 211 1.35 -23.31 3.79
C GLU A 211 1.03 -23.07 2.30
N GLY A 212 1.03 -21.79 1.89
CA GLY A 212 1.21 -21.32 0.51
C GLY A 212 0.02 -21.42 -0.46
N LEU A 213 -0.32 -20.29 -1.09
CA LEU A 213 -0.93 -20.23 -2.43
C LEU A 213 0.13 -20.47 -3.52
#